data_AF-A0A0B8QI46-F1
#
_entry.id   AF-A0A0B8QI46-F1
#
_cell.length_a   1.000
_cell.length_b   1.000
_cell.length_c   1.000
_cell.angle_alpha   90.00
_cell.angle_beta   90.00
_cell.angle_gamma   90.00
#
_symmetry.space_group_name_H-M   'P 1'
#
loop_
_entity.id
_entity.type
_entity.pdbx_description
1 polymer ?
#
loop_
_entity_poly.entity_id
_entity_poly.type
_entity_poly.pdbx_seq_one_letter_code
_entity_poly.pdbx_strand_id
1 'polypeptide(L)'
;MAQNQAWPTFLSDELKHQGVEVETVNGSVSGDTTGNGLARLPQLLDQHQPDYVLIELGANDGLRGFPPNLIKQNLTQLINLSRDNGAEVILMQIQVPPNYGRRYTQSFEQLYPTLSEEKSVPLIPFFLAQIITDDSLMMQDGLHPKPDAQPWIAEFVAENIAPIIKTKP
;
A
#
# COMPACT_ATOMS: atom_id res chain seq x y z
N MET A 1 11.22 -12.63 1.30
CA MET A 1 11.02 -13.09 -0.09
C MET A 1 12.02 -12.36 -0.99
N ALA A 2 12.50 -12.98 -2.06
CA ALA A 2 13.33 -12.26 -3.05
C ALA A 2 12.46 -11.24 -3.82
N GLN A 3 13.05 -10.12 -4.24
CA GLN A 3 12.31 -9.01 -4.87
C GLN A 3 11.53 -9.45 -6.13
N ASN A 4 12.05 -10.43 -6.88
CA ASN A 4 11.44 -10.97 -8.11
C ASN A 4 10.25 -11.92 -7.87
N GLN A 5 9.88 -12.19 -6.61
CA GLN A 5 8.72 -13.02 -6.27
C GLN A 5 7.61 -12.20 -5.58
N ALA A 6 7.82 -10.91 -5.35
CA ALA A 6 6.82 -10.06 -4.72
C ALA A 6 5.74 -9.65 -5.73
N TRP A 7 4.50 -9.51 -5.25
CA TRP A 7 3.35 -9.15 -6.07
C TRP A 7 3.53 -7.92 -6.98
N PRO A 8 4.30 -6.85 -6.63
CA PRO A 8 4.48 -5.72 -7.53
C PRO A 8 5.17 -6.11 -8.84
N THR A 9 5.98 -7.18 -8.85
CA THR A 9 6.65 -7.67 -10.06
C THR A 9 5.67 -8.23 -11.09
N PHE A 10 4.50 -8.71 -10.67
CA PHE A 10 3.45 -9.22 -11.56
C PHE A 10 2.43 -8.15 -11.95
N LEU A 11 2.47 -6.98 -11.31
CA LEU A 11 1.40 -5.99 -11.40
C LEU A 11 1.27 -5.37 -12.80
N SER A 12 2.38 -5.14 -13.52
CA SER A 12 2.34 -4.64 -14.90
C SER A 12 1.61 -5.58 -15.85
N ASP A 13 1.88 -6.89 -15.76
CA ASP A 13 1.24 -7.89 -16.60
C ASP A 13 -0.26 -7.97 -16.30
N GLU A 14 -0.62 -7.88 -15.03
CA GLU A 14 -2.01 -7.99 -14.61
C GLU A 14 -2.82 -6.73 -14.96
N LEU A 15 -2.23 -5.56 -14.80
CA LEU A 15 -2.80 -4.30 -15.32
C LEU A 15 -3.02 -4.37 -16.83
N LYS A 16 -2.10 -4.99 -17.58
CA LYS A 16 -2.24 -5.18 -19.02
C LYS A 16 -3.43 -6.08 -19.36
N HIS A 17 -3.68 -7.15 -18.60
CA HIS A 17 -4.89 -7.97 -18.75
C HIS A 17 -6.17 -7.15 -18.50
N GLN A 18 -6.10 -6.20 -17.57
CA GLN A 18 -7.17 -5.24 -17.32
C GLN A 18 -7.24 -4.13 -18.38
N GLY A 19 -6.39 -4.13 -19.42
CA GLY A 19 -6.35 -3.12 -20.47
C GLY A 19 -5.72 -1.79 -20.05
N VAL A 20 -4.83 -1.82 -19.06
CA VAL A 20 -3.98 -0.69 -18.61
C VAL A 20 -2.53 -1.03 -18.94
N GLU A 21 -1.92 -0.29 -19.85
CA GLU A 21 -0.51 -0.48 -20.17
C GLU A 21 0.36 0.49 -19.36
N VAL A 22 0.97 0.01 -18.29
CA VAL A 22 1.89 0.78 -17.42
C VAL A 22 3.06 -0.07 -16.95
N GLU A 23 4.18 0.59 -16.70
CA GLU A 23 5.32 -0.01 -16.02
C GLU A 23 5.20 0.14 -14.51
N THR A 24 5.72 -0.84 -13.77
CA THR A 24 5.64 -0.88 -12.31
C THR A 24 7.03 -0.86 -11.70
N VAL A 25 7.23 0.02 -10.72
CA VAL A 25 8.48 0.12 -9.96
C VAL A 25 8.21 -0.34 -8.54
N ASN A 26 8.90 -1.41 -8.12
CA ASN A 26 8.80 -1.90 -6.74
C ASN A 26 9.73 -1.11 -5.81
N GLY A 27 9.17 -0.10 -5.13
CA GLY A 27 9.85 0.70 -4.10
C GLY A 27 9.80 0.10 -2.68
N SER A 28 9.18 -1.07 -2.50
CA SER A 28 8.88 -1.65 -1.19
C SER A 28 10.10 -2.24 -0.50
N VAL A 29 10.16 -2.11 0.83
CA VAL A 29 11.19 -2.71 1.69
C VAL A 29 10.50 -3.38 2.87
N SER A 30 10.82 -4.66 3.10
CA SER A 30 10.24 -5.42 4.21
C SER A 30 10.58 -4.78 5.56
N GLY A 31 9.56 -4.54 6.38
CA GLY A 31 9.71 -3.96 7.71
C GLY A 31 9.69 -2.43 7.78
N ASP A 32 9.50 -1.75 6.64
CA ASP A 32 9.38 -0.30 6.59
C ASP A 32 8.17 0.21 7.37
N THR A 33 8.42 1.26 8.14
CA THR A 33 7.36 2.11 8.73
C THR A 33 7.00 3.25 7.78
N THR A 34 5.91 3.97 8.08
CA THR A 34 5.57 5.22 7.37
C THR A 34 6.71 6.24 7.38
N GLY A 35 7.46 6.32 8.48
CA GLY A 35 8.64 7.19 8.59
C GLY A 35 9.82 6.73 7.71
N ASN A 36 10.02 5.41 7.57
CA ASN A 36 11.04 4.88 6.68
C ASN A 36 10.70 5.15 5.21
N GLY A 37 9.45 4.90 4.82
CA GLY A 37 8.97 5.24 3.48
C GLY A 37 9.14 6.72 3.18
N LEU A 38 8.79 7.60 4.13
CA LEU A 38 8.93 9.05 3.97
C LEU A 38 10.38 9.48 3.74
N ALA A 39 11.34 8.85 4.45
CA ALA A 39 12.76 9.15 4.27
C ALA A 39 13.30 8.72 2.90
N ARG A 40 12.76 7.65 2.29
CA ARG A 40 13.22 7.11 1.00
C ARG A 40 12.51 7.72 -0.21
N LEU A 41 11.26 8.17 -0.03
CA LEU A 41 10.40 8.60 -1.12
C LEU A 41 11.04 9.69 -2.02
N PRO A 42 11.71 10.74 -1.50
CA PRO A 42 12.28 11.79 -2.37
C PRO A 42 13.24 11.25 -3.43
N GLN A 43 14.11 10.31 -3.06
CA GLN A 43 15.05 9.70 -4.00
C GLN A 43 14.32 8.84 -5.05
N LEU A 44 13.29 8.10 -4.64
CA LEU A 44 12.49 7.28 -5.56
C LEU A 44 11.72 8.16 -6.57
N LEU A 45 11.17 9.29 -6.12
CA LEU A 45 10.46 10.23 -6.98
C LEU A 45 11.41 10.86 -8.01
N ASP A 46 12.59 11.32 -7.59
CA ASP A 46 13.60 11.90 -8.47
C ASP A 46 14.11 10.89 -9.51
N GLN A 47 14.36 9.65 -9.07
CA GLN A 47 14.90 8.60 -9.94
C GLN A 47 13.89 8.10 -10.97
N HIS A 48 12.62 7.94 -10.60
CA HIS A 48 11.62 7.25 -11.42
C HIS A 48 10.57 8.16 -12.05
N GLN A 49 10.37 9.37 -11.54
CA GLN A 49 9.39 10.36 -12.04
C GLN A 49 8.02 9.72 -12.36
N PRO A 50 7.39 9.03 -11.38
CA PRO A 50 6.21 8.21 -11.66
C PRO A 50 4.95 9.07 -11.92
N ASP A 51 4.06 8.62 -12.79
CA ASP A 51 2.72 9.19 -12.95
C ASP A 51 1.81 8.92 -11.75
N TYR A 52 2.00 7.77 -11.09
CA TYR A 52 1.19 7.31 -9.96
C TYR A 52 2.07 6.73 -8.85
N VAL A 53 1.70 6.98 -7.60
CA VAL A 53 2.30 6.36 -6.41
C VAL A 53 1.22 5.64 -5.62
N LEU A 54 1.33 4.31 -5.52
CA LEU A 54 0.54 3.49 -4.60
C LEU A 54 1.24 3.44 -3.24
N ILE A 55 0.60 3.98 -2.20
CA ILE A 55 1.10 3.96 -0.83
C ILE A 55 0.45 2.78 -0.08
N GLU A 56 1.25 1.77 0.24
CA GLU A 56 0.94 0.65 1.12
C GLU A 56 1.93 0.66 2.29
N LEU A 57 1.63 1.47 3.32
CA LEU A 57 2.50 1.65 4.49
C LEU A 57 1.66 1.84 5.75
N GLY A 58 2.20 1.40 6.88
CA GLY A 58 1.63 1.59 8.22
C GLY A 58 1.44 0.32 9.02
N ALA A 59 1.47 -0.86 8.38
CA ALA A 59 1.35 -2.14 9.09
C ALA A 59 2.42 -2.29 10.19
N ASN A 60 3.69 -1.98 9.88
CA ASN A 60 4.78 -2.06 10.85
C ASN A 60 4.65 -1.03 11.98
N ASP A 61 4.20 0.19 11.70
CA ASP A 61 3.90 1.21 12.72
C ASP A 61 2.80 0.71 13.65
N GLY A 62 1.73 0.16 13.08
CA GLY A 62 0.58 -0.40 13.77
C GLY A 62 0.97 -1.56 14.70
N LEU A 63 1.74 -2.52 14.18
CA LEU A 63 2.27 -3.67 14.91
C LEU A 63 3.26 -3.29 16.02
N ARG A 64 3.93 -2.14 15.92
CA ARG A 64 4.87 -1.61 16.93
C ARG A 64 4.22 -0.62 17.90
N GLY A 65 2.93 -0.33 17.75
CA GLY A 65 2.18 0.54 18.65
C GLY A 65 2.52 2.02 18.49
N PHE A 66 2.96 2.47 17.31
CA PHE A 66 3.28 3.87 17.08
C PHE A 66 2.02 4.76 17.19
N PRO A 67 2.13 6.01 17.68
CA PRO A 67 0.96 6.87 17.84
C PRO A 67 0.23 7.09 16.50
N PRO A 68 -1.10 6.88 16.41
CA PRO A 68 -1.83 7.07 15.15
C PRO A 68 -1.64 8.45 14.52
N ASN A 69 -1.48 9.50 15.33
CA ASN A 69 -1.21 10.85 14.83
C ASN A 69 0.14 10.97 14.11
N LEU A 70 1.18 10.25 14.57
CA LEU A 70 2.48 10.23 13.89
C LEU A 70 2.36 9.55 12.52
N ILE A 71 1.65 8.42 12.48
CA ILE A 71 1.39 7.65 11.26
C ILE A 71 0.62 8.52 10.26
N LYS A 72 -0.44 9.22 10.72
CA LYS A 72 -1.21 10.17 9.91
C LYS A 72 -0.35 11.28 9.33
N GLN A 73 0.53 11.87 10.14
CA GLN A 73 1.44 12.94 9.70
C GLN A 73 2.41 12.46 8.63
N ASN A 74 2.98 11.26 8.80
CA ASN A 74 3.90 10.68 7.81
C ASN A 74 3.18 10.36 6.50
N LEU A 75 2.00 9.71 6.56
CA LEU A 75 1.18 9.43 5.37
C LEU A 75 0.76 10.72 4.65
N THR A 76 0.40 11.76 5.40
CA THR A 76 0.11 13.08 4.83
C THR A 76 1.29 13.65 4.04
N GLN A 77 2.51 13.54 4.59
CA GLN A 77 3.72 14.02 3.93
C GLN A 77 4.06 13.18 2.70
N LEU A 78 3.91 11.86 2.77
CA LEU A 78 4.08 10.96 1.63
C LEU A 78 3.14 11.35 0.48
N ILE A 79 1.85 11.56 0.77
CA ILE A 79 0.86 11.98 -0.22
C ILE A 79 1.23 13.34 -0.83
N ASN A 80 1.58 14.31 -0.01
CA ASN A 80 1.94 15.65 -0.47
C ASN A 80 3.20 15.61 -1.35
N LEU A 81 4.27 14.93 -0.92
CA LEU A 81 5.53 14.85 -1.67
C LEU A 81 5.34 14.21 -3.04
N SER A 82 4.56 13.13 -3.14
CA SER A 82 4.25 12.49 -4.43
C SER A 82 3.55 13.48 -5.38
N ARG A 83 2.54 14.20 -4.89
CA ARG A 83 1.81 15.20 -5.69
C ARG A 83 2.65 16.41 -6.08
N ASP A 84 3.48 16.90 -5.15
CA ASP A 84 4.39 18.02 -5.41
C ASP A 84 5.43 17.65 -6.51
N ASN A 85 5.67 16.35 -6.73
CA ASN A 85 6.50 15.83 -7.81
C ASN A 85 5.69 15.37 -9.05
N GLY A 86 4.41 15.74 -9.13
CA GLY A 86 3.56 15.50 -10.29
C GLY A 86 2.89 14.13 -10.36
N ALA A 87 3.03 13.30 -9.32
CA ALA A 87 2.39 11.98 -9.28
C ALA A 87 0.99 12.05 -8.65
N GLU A 88 0.05 11.32 -9.25
CA GLU A 88 -1.21 11.00 -8.59
C GLU A 88 -0.99 9.95 -7.49
N VAL A 89 -1.83 9.94 -6.46
CA VAL A 89 -1.64 9.06 -5.29
C VAL A 89 -2.83 8.15 -5.11
N ILE A 90 -2.57 6.86 -4.94
CA ILE A 90 -3.54 5.85 -4.52
C ILE A 90 -3.12 5.39 -3.13
N LEU A 91 -4.05 5.38 -2.18
CA LEU A 91 -3.81 4.89 -0.83
C LEU A 91 -4.42 3.50 -0.68
N MET A 92 -3.72 2.59 -0.02
CA MET A 92 -4.28 1.30 0.39
C MET A 92 -4.65 1.34 1.87
N GLN A 93 -5.85 0.85 2.20
CA GLN A 93 -6.25 0.61 3.58
C GLN A 93 -5.30 -0.38 4.24
N ILE A 94 -4.93 -0.14 5.51
CA ILE A 94 -4.24 -1.13 6.34
C ILE A 94 -5.10 -1.43 7.57
N GLN A 95 -5.10 -2.71 7.97
CA GLN A 95 -5.67 -3.19 9.22
C GLN A 95 -4.59 -3.88 10.05
N VAL A 96 -4.75 -3.87 11.37
CA VAL A 96 -3.81 -4.51 12.29
C VAL A 96 -4.56 -5.32 13.35
N PRO A 97 -3.98 -6.43 13.84
CA PRO A 97 -4.59 -7.18 14.93
C PRO A 97 -4.70 -6.32 16.20
N PRO A 98 -5.64 -6.63 17.11
CA PRO A 98 -5.97 -5.80 18.27
C PRO A 98 -4.95 -5.88 19.43
N ASN A 99 -3.65 -5.95 19.12
CA ASN A 99 -2.55 -6.15 20.07
C ASN A 99 -2.43 -5.03 21.12
N TYR A 100 -2.84 -3.81 20.77
CA TYR A 100 -2.84 -2.64 21.65
C TYR A 100 -4.25 -2.20 22.07
N GLY A 101 -5.23 -3.10 21.93
CA GLY A 101 -6.63 -2.88 22.28
C GLY A 101 -7.47 -2.24 21.17
N ARG A 102 -8.80 -2.36 21.31
CA ARG A 102 -9.77 -1.94 20.29
C ARG A 102 -9.70 -0.46 19.95
N ARG A 103 -9.51 0.41 20.95
CA ARG A 103 -9.42 1.86 20.75
C ARG A 103 -8.27 2.23 19.82
N TYR A 104 -7.10 1.61 20.01
CA TYR A 104 -5.95 1.84 19.14
C TYR A 104 -6.23 1.37 17.72
N THR A 105 -6.72 0.14 17.59
CA THR A 105 -7.01 -0.50 16.29
C THR A 105 -8.01 0.34 15.47
N GLN A 106 -9.11 0.77 16.10
CA GLN A 106 -10.09 1.65 15.47
C GLN A 106 -9.49 3.00 15.07
N SER A 107 -8.66 3.60 15.93
CA SER A 107 -8.01 4.88 15.63
C SER A 107 -7.01 4.76 14.48
N PHE A 108 -6.31 3.62 14.39
CA PHE A 108 -5.36 3.31 13.32
C PHE A 108 -6.07 3.04 11.99
N GLU A 109 -7.10 2.20 11.98
CA GLU A 109 -7.83 1.85 10.75
C GLU A 109 -8.55 3.06 10.16
N GLN A 110 -9.05 3.97 11.00
CA GLN A 110 -9.71 5.20 10.58
C GLN A 110 -8.77 6.20 9.90
N LEU A 111 -7.44 6.05 10.05
CA LEU A 111 -6.47 6.97 9.44
C LEU A 111 -6.63 7.03 7.91
N TYR A 112 -6.79 5.87 7.26
CA TYR A 112 -6.80 5.74 5.81
C TYR A 112 -8.05 6.34 5.15
N PRO A 113 -9.30 6.05 5.57
CA PRO A 113 -10.49 6.72 5.02
C PRO A 113 -10.48 8.21 5.32
N THR A 114 -10.06 8.64 6.52
CA THR A 114 -9.94 10.06 6.84
C THR A 114 -8.91 10.77 5.94
N LEU A 115 -7.75 10.16 5.68
CA LEU A 115 -6.75 10.74 4.77
C LEU A 115 -7.22 10.75 3.32
N SER A 116 -7.92 9.69 2.88
CA SER A 116 -8.52 9.61 1.55
C SER A 116 -9.47 10.78 1.30
N GLU A 117 -10.35 11.08 2.26
CA GLU A 117 -11.26 12.23 2.21
C GLU A 117 -10.49 13.56 2.27
N GLU A 118 -9.64 13.76 3.29
CA GLU A 118 -8.90 15.01 3.53
C GLU A 118 -7.97 15.39 2.36
N LYS A 119 -7.41 14.40 1.67
CA LYS A 119 -6.50 14.60 0.54
C LYS A 119 -7.17 14.36 -0.80
N SER A 120 -8.42 13.91 -0.85
CA SER A 120 -9.08 13.52 -2.09
C SER A 120 -8.21 12.57 -2.91
N VAL A 121 -7.67 11.53 -2.26
CA VAL A 121 -6.92 10.44 -2.92
C VAL A 121 -7.79 9.17 -2.92
N PRO A 122 -7.84 8.42 -4.03
CA PRO A 122 -8.51 7.12 -4.04
C PRO A 122 -7.99 6.19 -2.94
N LEU A 123 -8.91 5.47 -2.29
CA LEU A 123 -8.61 4.44 -1.30
C LEU A 123 -9.01 3.08 -1.85
N ILE A 124 -8.07 2.13 -1.87
CA ILE A 124 -8.34 0.73 -2.20
C ILE A 124 -8.35 -0.14 -0.93
N PRO A 125 -9.11 -1.26 -0.92
CA PRO A 125 -9.22 -2.10 0.26
C PRO A 125 -7.91 -2.83 0.59
N PHE A 126 -7.81 -3.32 1.83
CA PHE A 126 -6.65 -4.07 2.30
C PHE A 126 -6.69 -5.50 1.75
N PHE A 127 -5.72 -5.88 0.90
CA PHE A 127 -5.73 -7.20 0.27
C PHE A 127 -5.65 -8.35 1.28
N LEU A 128 -4.91 -8.18 2.40
CA LEU A 128 -4.79 -9.23 3.40
C LEU A 128 -6.14 -9.60 4.02
N ALA A 129 -7.08 -8.67 4.10
CA ALA A 129 -8.40 -8.94 4.67
C ALA A 129 -9.15 -10.07 3.94
N GLN A 130 -8.80 -10.35 2.68
CA GLN A 130 -9.42 -11.42 1.88
C GLN A 130 -8.78 -12.79 2.09
N ILE A 131 -7.51 -12.84 2.52
CA ILE A 131 -6.73 -14.08 2.59
C ILE A 131 -6.27 -14.44 4.01
N ILE A 132 -6.52 -13.58 5.01
CA ILE A 132 -5.98 -13.75 6.36
C ILE A 132 -6.38 -15.07 7.05
N THR A 133 -7.50 -15.68 6.66
CA THR A 133 -7.97 -16.97 7.19
C THR A 133 -7.63 -18.17 6.29
N ASP A 134 -6.95 -17.96 5.17
CA ASP A 134 -6.57 -19.02 4.24
C ASP A 134 -5.16 -19.53 4.57
N ASP A 135 -5.09 -20.65 5.27
CA ASP A 135 -3.83 -21.30 5.64
C ASP A 135 -2.99 -21.74 4.43
N SER A 136 -3.56 -21.84 3.22
CA SER A 136 -2.80 -22.12 2.01
C SER A 136 -2.06 -20.89 1.49
N LEU A 137 -2.59 -19.69 1.76
CA LEU A 137 -2.07 -18.41 1.27
C LEU A 137 -1.32 -17.59 2.34
N MET A 138 -1.53 -17.87 3.62
CA MET A 138 -0.88 -17.18 4.74
C MET A 138 0.24 -18.00 5.38
N MET A 139 1.30 -17.33 5.81
CA MET A 139 2.36 -17.91 6.62
C MET A 139 1.87 -18.19 8.06
N GLN A 140 2.58 -19.07 8.76
CA GLN A 140 2.22 -19.47 10.14
C GLN A 140 2.25 -18.32 11.16
N ASP A 141 2.90 -17.20 10.84
CA ASP A 141 2.90 -16.02 11.69
C ASP A 141 1.58 -15.22 11.63
N GLY A 142 0.68 -15.55 10.69
CA GLY A 142 -0.60 -14.87 10.50
C GLY A 142 -0.49 -13.43 10.01
N LEU A 143 0.70 -13.01 9.54
CA LEU A 143 0.99 -11.63 9.14
C LEU A 143 1.46 -11.54 7.70
N HIS A 144 2.19 -12.55 7.20
CA HIS A 144 2.79 -12.50 5.88
C HIS A 144 2.10 -13.48 4.92
N PRO A 145 1.78 -13.06 3.69
CA PRO A 145 1.38 -13.98 2.63
C PRO A 145 2.54 -14.88 2.21
N LYS A 146 2.20 -16.09 1.81
CA LYS A 146 3.12 -17.03 1.17
C LYS A 146 3.47 -16.59 -0.25
N PRO A 147 4.53 -17.15 -0.85
CA PRO A 147 4.84 -16.95 -2.26
C PRO A 147 3.66 -17.27 -3.19
N ASP A 148 2.88 -18.30 -2.86
CA ASP A 148 1.74 -18.74 -3.67
C ASP A 148 0.58 -17.73 -3.69
N ALA A 149 0.53 -16.80 -2.73
CA ALA A 149 -0.45 -15.72 -2.68
C ALA A 149 -0.08 -14.53 -3.57
N GLN A 150 1.19 -14.41 -4.00
CA GLN A 150 1.68 -13.21 -4.68
C GLN A 150 0.97 -12.94 -6.02
N PRO A 151 0.66 -13.95 -6.87
CA PRO A 151 -0.13 -13.72 -8.08
C PRO A 151 -1.54 -13.20 -7.77
N TRP A 152 -2.21 -13.80 -6.78
CA TRP A 152 -3.54 -13.36 -6.36
C TRP A 152 -3.54 -11.92 -5.80
N ILE A 153 -2.51 -11.54 -5.03
CA ILE A 153 -2.37 -10.16 -4.53
C ILE A 153 -2.20 -9.19 -5.71
N ALA A 154 -1.40 -9.55 -6.72
CA ALA A 154 -1.21 -8.72 -7.90
C ALA A 154 -2.52 -8.51 -8.67
N GLU A 155 -3.30 -9.57 -8.88
CA GLU A 155 -4.64 -9.52 -9.47
C GLU A 155 -5.59 -8.63 -8.68
N PHE A 156 -5.70 -8.87 -7.37
CA PHE A 156 -6.52 -8.05 -6.50
C PHE A 156 -6.15 -6.56 -6.58
N VAL A 157 -4.86 -6.23 -6.52
CA VAL A 157 -4.41 -4.83 -6.58
C VAL A 157 -4.71 -4.25 -7.95
N ALA A 158 -4.42 -4.96 -9.05
CA ALA A 158 -4.70 -4.52 -10.40
C ALA A 158 -6.19 -4.22 -10.64
N GLU A 159 -7.09 -5.11 -10.21
CA GLU A 159 -8.54 -4.91 -10.32
C GLU A 159 -9.02 -3.63 -9.61
N ASN A 160 -8.41 -3.31 -8.47
CA ASN A 160 -8.77 -2.13 -7.68
C ASN A 160 -8.17 -0.83 -8.21
N ILE A 161 -6.98 -0.87 -8.83
CA ILE A 161 -6.31 0.34 -9.34
C ILE A 161 -6.55 0.61 -10.83
N ALA A 162 -6.86 -0.40 -11.64
CA ALA A 162 -7.07 -0.22 -13.08
C ALA A 162 -8.19 0.80 -13.41
N PRO A 163 -9.34 0.83 -12.69
CA PRO A 163 -10.36 1.87 -12.91
C PRO A 163 -9.87 3.29 -12.58
N ILE A 164 -8.90 3.41 -11.67
CA ILE A 164 -8.32 4.69 -11.23
C ILE A 164 -7.28 5.19 -12.23
N ILE A 165 -6.40 4.30 -12.69
CA ILE A 165 -5.29 4.65 -13.59
C ILE A 165 -5.78 5.05 -14.99
N LYS A 166 -7.02 4.71 -15.35
CA LYS A 166 -7.65 5.02 -16.64
C LYS A 166 -8.36 6.37 -16.70
N THR A 167 -8.56 7.07 -15.59
CA THR A 167 -9.21 8.38 -15.59
C THR A 167 -8.19 9.49 -15.84
N LYS A 168 -7.62 9.55 -17.05
CA LYS A 168 -7.21 10.83 -17.65
C LYS A 168 -8.12 11.06 -18.86
N PRO A 169 -8.87 12.18 -18.91
CA PRO A 169 -9.64 12.55 -20.10
C PRO A 169 -8.73 12.76 -21.32
#